data_AF-A0A536PGN0-F1
#
_entry.id   AF-A0A536PGN0-F1
#
_cell.length_a   1.000
_cell.length_b   1.000
_cell.length_c   1.000
_cell.angle_alpha   90.00
_cell.angle_beta   90.00
_cell.angle_gamma   90.00
#
_symmetry.space_group_name_H-M   'P 1'
#
loop_
_entity.id
_entity.type
_entity.pdbx_description
1 polymer ?
#
loop_
_entity_poly.entity_id
_entity_poly.type
_entity_poly.pdbx_seq_one_letter_code
_entity_poly.pdbx_strand_id
1 'polypeptide(L)'
;MRPCASLPVTVLRSSLTPPCSSCLHLIDRVPLRYTIQPVAGFISRGFLGRRRPAEVENRLPPGQYLVTDFPVLSAGPTPHTPLDRWSFTIEGLVQSPVTWSWDEFQKLPTQTVTVDISCVTKWTKLDTKWRGVTFDTLLQAVQVEPTAHYVMAYSDGGYTTNLPLDEMVNGQAFVAYEFDGKPLAPEHGGPARLVVPHLYFWKSAKWIRGLRLMERNAPGFWESLGYHIHGDPWKEERYSGD
;
A
#
# COMPACT_ATOMS: atom_id res chain seq x y z
N MET A 1 49.94 35.35 11.39
CA MET A 1 49.62 36.79 11.56
C MET A 1 48.21 36.91 12.13
N ARG A 2 48.02 37.93 12.97
CA ARG A 2 47.11 37.99 14.12
C ARG A 2 45.61 38.07 13.78
N PRO A 3 44.73 37.62 14.70
CA PRO A 3 43.28 37.79 14.65
C PRO A 3 42.83 39.15 15.23
N CYS A 4 41.62 39.60 14.90
CA CYS A 4 41.00 40.78 15.51
C CYS A 4 40.01 40.36 16.61
N ALA A 5 40.30 40.79 17.85
CA ALA A 5 39.36 40.92 18.98
C ALA A 5 38.39 42.11 18.70
N SER A 6 37.24 42.32 19.35
CA SER A 6 36.94 42.29 20.79
C SER A 6 35.43 42.38 21.06
N LEU A 7 35.03 41.85 22.22
CA LEU A 7 33.71 41.81 22.89
C LEU A 7 33.24 43.20 23.45
N PRO A 8 32.32 43.30 24.43
CA PRO A 8 30.85 43.22 24.37
C PRO A 8 30.16 44.44 25.04
N VAL A 9 28.82 44.54 25.00
CA VAL A 9 28.07 45.40 25.94
C VAL A 9 26.88 44.64 26.52
N THR A 10 27.00 44.31 27.80
CA THR A 10 25.94 43.94 28.76
C THR A 10 25.40 45.22 29.41
N VAL A 11 24.31 45.12 30.20
CA VAL A 11 23.78 46.03 31.26
C VAL A 11 22.41 46.61 30.83
N LEU A 12 21.28 46.58 31.58
CA LEU A 12 20.99 46.33 33.00
C LEU A 12 19.52 45.89 33.20
N ARG A 13 19.29 45.07 34.22
CA ARG A 13 17.98 44.83 34.87
C ARG A 13 17.51 46.08 35.63
N SER A 14 16.21 46.26 35.76
CA SER A 14 15.61 47.01 36.88
C SER A 14 14.27 46.38 37.28
N SER A 15 14.27 45.83 38.49
CA SER A 15 13.13 45.31 39.24
C SER A 15 12.78 46.32 40.33
N LEU A 16 11.51 46.69 40.51
CA LEU A 16 11.01 47.34 41.72
C LEU A 16 9.54 46.96 41.94
N THR A 17 9.30 46.35 43.11
CA THR A 17 8.01 46.03 43.73
C THR A 17 7.60 47.19 44.70
N PRO A 18 6.58 47.07 45.59
CA PRO A 18 5.29 47.78 45.52
C PRO A 18 5.05 48.76 46.70
N PRO A 19 3.84 49.35 46.82
CA PRO A 19 3.20 49.49 48.14
C PRO A 19 1.72 49.05 48.09
N CYS A 20 1.17 48.28 49.03
CA CYS A 20 0.85 48.52 50.45
C CYS A 20 -0.66 48.75 50.65
N SER A 21 -1.19 48.23 51.77
CA SER A 21 -2.57 47.81 51.99
C SER A 21 -3.48 48.87 52.64
N SER A 22 -4.79 48.73 52.39
CA SER A 22 -5.94 49.10 53.25
C SER A 22 -6.38 50.57 53.36
N CYS A 23 -7.60 50.85 52.89
CA CYS A 23 -8.55 51.73 53.59
C CYS A 23 -10.01 51.30 53.30
N LEU A 24 -10.82 51.31 54.36
CA LEU A 24 -12.16 50.71 54.50
C LEU A 24 -13.30 51.71 54.13
N HIS A 25 -14.44 51.16 53.69
CA HIS A 25 -15.80 51.75 53.61
C HIS A 25 -16.00 52.82 52.51
N LEU A 26 -17.05 52.79 51.66
CA LEU A 26 -18.46 52.91 52.01
C LEU A 26 -19.33 52.79 50.71
N ILE A 27 -20.46 52.06 50.77
CA ILE A 27 -21.76 52.30 50.10
C ILE A 27 -21.77 52.58 48.56
N ASP A 28 -22.32 51.67 47.74
CA ASP A 28 -23.73 51.72 47.35
C ASP A 28 -24.20 50.54 46.47
N ARG A 29 -25.50 50.26 46.57
CA ARG A 29 -26.21 49.12 45.97
C ARG A 29 -26.42 49.29 44.46
N VAL A 30 -26.00 48.29 43.67
CA VAL A 30 -26.57 48.04 42.33
C VAL A 30 -26.80 46.53 42.15
N PRO A 31 -28.02 46.06 41.85
CA PRO A 31 -28.27 44.63 41.65
C PRO A 31 -27.92 44.25 40.21
N LEU A 32 -26.72 43.69 39.99
CA LEU A 32 -26.42 42.97 38.75
C LEU A 32 -27.01 41.56 38.83
N ARG A 33 -28.25 41.40 38.37
CA ARG A 33 -28.76 40.09 37.97
C ARG A 33 -28.12 39.71 36.63
N TYR A 34 -26.93 39.11 36.68
CA TYR A 34 -26.37 38.44 35.51
C TYR A 34 -26.92 37.00 35.48
N THR A 35 -27.98 36.80 34.71
CA THR A 35 -28.46 35.45 34.38
C THR A 35 -27.44 34.82 33.44
N ILE A 36 -26.61 33.90 33.96
CA ILE A 36 -25.83 33.00 33.11
C ILE A 36 -26.84 32.11 32.39
N GLN A 37 -27.16 32.44 31.14
CA GLN A 37 -27.82 31.49 30.26
C GLN A 37 -26.86 30.31 30.04
N PRO A 38 -27.30 29.05 30.20
CA PRO A 38 -26.51 27.94 29.72
C PRO A 38 -26.39 28.11 28.21
N VAL A 39 -25.17 28.39 27.73
CA VAL A 39 -24.85 28.20 26.32
C VAL A 39 -25.11 26.73 26.03
N ALA A 40 -26.21 26.47 25.31
CA ALA A 40 -26.48 25.18 24.73
C ALA A 40 -25.20 24.78 23.99
N GLY A 41 -24.52 23.76 24.50
CA GLY A 41 -23.28 23.27 23.93
C GLY A 41 -23.49 23.07 22.44
N PHE A 42 -22.57 23.62 21.65
CA PHE A 42 -22.42 23.26 20.24
C PHE A 42 -22.08 21.78 20.16
N ILE A 43 -23.08 20.92 20.30
CA ILE A 43 -22.99 19.52 19.91
C ILE A 43 -23.00 19.57 18.39
N SER A 44 -21.81 19.54 17.79
CA SER A 44 -21.66 19.25 16.37
C SER A 44 -22.50 18.02 16.08
N ARG A 45 -23.56 18.17 15.28
CA ARG A 45 -24.30 17.03 14.73
C ARG A 45 -23.25 16.14 14.10
N GLY A 46 -23.01 14.98 14.71
CA GLY A 46 -21.97 14.07 14.28
C GLY A 46 -22.04 13.88 12.78
N PHE A 47 -20.87 13.85 12.13
CA PHE A 47 -20.75 13.39 10.76
C PHE A 47 -21.27 11.95 10.72
N LEU A 48 -22.56 11.78 10.48
CA LEU A 48 -23.14 10.51 10.12
C LEU A 48 -22.77 10.31 8.66
N GLY A 49 -21.54 9.86 8.44
CA GLY A 49 -21.12 9.36 7.13
C GLY A 49 -22.18 8.39 6.65
N ARG A 50 -22.64 8.57 5.41
CA ARG A 50 -23.66 7.72 4.80
C ARG A 50 -23.23 6.27 4.97
N ARG A 51 -23.92 5.52 5.86
CA ARG A 51 -23.53 4.15 6.22
C ARG A 51 -23.54 3.32 4.94
N ARG A 52 -22.38 2.81 4.55
CA ARG A 52 -22.26 1.90 3.41
C ARG A 52 -23.08 0.64 3.70
N PRO A 53 -23.63 -0.04 2.67
CA PRO A 53 -24.23 -1.36 2.88
C PRO A 53 -23.27 -2.27 3.63
N ALA A 54 -23.76 -3.03 4.62
CA ALA A 54 -22.91 -3.86 5.48
C ALA A 54 -22.05 -4.87 4.69
N GLU A 55 -22.57 -5.34 3.56
CA GLU A 55 -21.87 -6.22 2.62
C GLU A 55 -20.57 -5.60 2.06
N VAL A 56 -20.58 -4.29 1.77
CA VAL A 56 -19.40 -3.55 1.33
C VAL A 56 -18.45 -3.33 2.49
N GLU A 57 -18.97 -2.95 3.66
CA GLU A 57 -18.14 -2.67 4.84
C GLU A 57 -17.34 -3.89 5.29
N ASN A 58 -17.94 -5.09 5.24
CA ASN A 58 -17.29 -6.35 5.64
C ASN A 58 -16.19 -6.81 4.67
N ARG A 59 -16.10 -6.21 3.48
CA ARG A 59 -15.06 -6.49 2.47
C ARG A 59 -13.95 -5.44 2.45
N LEU A 60 -14.08 -4.38 3.25
CA LEU A 60 -13.07 -3.33 3.36
C LEU A 60 -12.15 -3.63 4.54
N PRO A 61 -10.84 -3.83 4.29
CA PRO A 61 -9.88 -3.90 5.37
C PRO A 61 -9.86 -2.63 6.23
N PRO A 62 -9.40 -2.70 7.49
CA PRO A 62 -9.31 -1.54 8.35
C PRO A 62 -8.50 -0.39 7.71
N GLY A 63 -9.00 0.83 7.90
CA GLY A 63 -8.37 2.04 7.37
C GLY A 63 -8.47 2.22 5.84
N GLN A 64 -9.27 1.40 5.14
CA GLN A 64 -9.50 1.50 3.69
C GLN A 64 -10.77 2.28 3.33
N TYR A 65 -10.73 3.02 2.22
CA TYR A 65 -11.91 3.59 1.57
C TYR A 65 -12.17 2.93 0.22
N LEU A 66 -13.45 2.84 -0.15
CA LEU A 66 -13.87 2.25 -1.43
C LEU A 66 -13.57 3.23 -2.57
N VAL A 67 -13.03 2.72 -3.67
CA VAL A 67 -12.92 3.44 -4.96
C VAL A 67 -13.72 2.74 -6.05
N THR A 68 -14.26 3.50 -6.98
CA THR A 68 -15.01 2.99 -8.14
C THR A 68 -14.20 2.97 -9.42
N ASP A 69 -13.22 3.86 -9.54
CA ASP A 69 -12.22 3.87 -10.62
C ASP A 69 -11.10 2.87 -10.31
N PHE A 70 -10.07 2.81 -11.17
CA PHE A 70 -8.86 2.04 -10.92
C PHE A 70 -7.68 3.02 -10.80
N PRO A 71 -7.29 3.44 -9.58
CA PRO A 71 -6.20 4.38 -9.41
C PRO A 71 -4.87 3.86 -9.99
N VAL A 72 -4.14 4.74 -10.68
CA VAL A 72 -2.81 4.43 -11.23
C VAL A 72 -1.73 4.92 -10.27
N LEU A 73 -0.96 3.98 -9.72
CA LEU A 73 0.23 4.23 -8.91
C LEU A 73 1.40 3.45 -9.50
N SER A 74 2.57 4.09 -9.61
CA SER A 74 3.79 3.47 -10.11
C SER A 74 5.01 4.05 -9.40
N ALA A 75 6.02 3.20 -9.16
CA ALA A 75 7.31 3.62 -8.63
C ALA A 75 8.19 4.31 -9.70
N GLY A 76 7.91 4.07 -10.98
CA GLY A 76 8.68 4.57 -12.11
C GLY A 76 7.83 4.80 -13.37
N PRO A 77 8.47 5.13 -14.51
CA PRO A 77 7.76 5.34 -15.77
C PRO A 77 7.09 4.06 -16.26
N THR A 78 5.96 4.19 -16.97
CA THR A 78 5.28 3.08 -17.63
C THR A 78 6.16 2.52 -18.76
N PRO A 79 6.61 1.26 -18.69
CA PRO A 79 7.29 0.59 -19.79
C PRO A 79 6.32 0.35 -20.94
N HIS A 80 6.84 0.44 -22.16
CA HIS A 80 6.13 0.07 -23.39
C HIS A 80 6.90 -1.03 -24.11
N THR A 81 6.99 -2.20 -23.46
CA THR A 81 7.72 -3.34 -24.01
C THR A 81 6.91 -3.99 -25.14
N PRO A 82 7.44 -4.06 -26.38
CA PRO A 82 6.83 -4.82 -27.47
C PRO A 82 6.64 -6.29 -27.09
N LEU A 83 5.54 -6.89 -27.55
CA LEU A 83 5.13 -8.25 -27.17
C LEU A 83 6.12 -9.33 -27.62
N ASP A 84 6.78 -9.15 -28.76
CA ASP A 84 7.83 -10.02 -29.27
C ASP A 84 9.11 -10.02 -28.42
N ARG A 85 9.29 -8.98 -27.59
CA ARG A 85 10.36 -8.86 -26.60
C ARG A 85 9.89 -9.18 -25.19
N TRP A 86 8.62 -9.50 -24.99
CA TRP A 86 8.11 -9.92 -23.70
C TRP A 86 8.30 -11.43 -23.54
N SER A 87 8.76 -11.81 -22.34
CA SER A 87 8.85 -13.20 -21.92
C SER A 87 8.55 -13.29 -20.43
N PHE A 88 8.06 -14.45 -20.01
CA PHE A 88 7.85 -14.79 -18.61
C PHE A 88 8.65 -16.04 -18.24
N THR A 89 9.37 -16.00 -17.13
CA THR A 89 10.25 -17.10 -16.70
C THR A 89 9.93 -17.56 -15.27
N ILE A 90 9.89 -18.87 -15.05
CA ILE A 90 10.00 -19.48 -13.72
C ILE A 90 11.42 -20.03 -13.56
N GLU A 91 12.15 -19.57 -12.55
CA GLU A 91 13.56 -19.94 -12.30
C GLU A 91 13.89 -20.06 -10.81
N GLY A 92 15.17 -20.26 -10.48
CA GLY A 92 15.64 -20.40 -9.10
C GLY A 92 15.63 -21.86 -8.66
N LEU A 93 14.95 -22.14 -7.55
CA LEU A 93 14.83 -23.48 -6.96
C LEU A 93 13.83 -24.37 -7.71
N VAL A 94 14.17 -24.66 -8.97
CA VAL A 94 13.48 -25.59 -9.86
C VAL A 94 14.53 -26.43 -10.61
N GLN A 95 14.21 -27.69 -10.93
CA GLN A 95 15.16 -28.57 -11.65
C GLN A 95 15.58 -28.01 -13.01
N SER A 96 14.65 -27.36 -13.72
CA SER A 96 14.91 -26.75 -15.03
C SER A 96 14.02 -25.51 -15.17
N PRO A 97 14.61 -24.31 -15.34
CA PRO A 97 13.84 -23.11 -15.61
C PRO A 97 13.02 -23.22 -16.89
N VAL A 98 11.83 -22.62 -16.90
CA VAL A 98 10.96 -22.54 -18.08
C VAL A 98 10.71 -21.09 -18.41
N THR A 99 10.74 -20.77 -19.70
CA THR A 99 10.43 -19.44 -20.23
C THR A 99 9.40 -19.56 -21.33
N TRP A 100 8.40 -18.69 -21.30
CA TRP A 100 7.41 -18.53 -22.37
C TRP A 100 7.57 -17.17 -23.03
N SER A 101 7.56 -17.15 -24.36
CA SER A 101 7.25 -15.95 -25.14
C SER A 101 5.79 -15.53 -24.91
N TRP A 102 5.43 -14.32 -25.35
CA TRP A 102 4.04 -13.86 -25.30
C TRP A 102 3.05 -14.84 -25.97
N ASP A 103 3.37 -15.31 -27.18
CA ASP A 103 2.51 -16.21 -27.94
C ASP A 103 2.36 -17.59 -27.30
N GLU A 104 3.38 -18.07 -26.60
CA GLU A 104 3.31 -19.33 -25.84
C GLU A 104 2.53 -19.15 -24.55
N PHE A 105 2.73 -18.03 -23.85
CA PHE A 105 2.04 -17.72 -22.60
C PHE A 105 0.52 -17.60 -22.81
N GLN A 106 0.10 -16.98 -23.91
CA GLN A 106 -1.32 -16.85 -24.30
C GLN A 106 -2.00 -18.18 -24.61
N LYS A 107 -1.24 -19.27 -24.84
CA LYS A 107 -1.76 -20.62 -25.09
C LYS A 107 -1.89 -21.45 -23.81
N LEU A 108 -1.36 -20.99 -22.68
CA LEU A 108 -1.49 -21.68 -21.41
C LEU A 108 -2.96 -21.70 -20.94
N PRO A 109 -3.38 -22.72 -20.17
CA PRO A 109 -4.69 -22.72 -19.53
C PRO A 109 -4.91 -21.44 -18.72
N THR A 110 -6.05 -20.79 -18.95
CA THR A 110 -6.38 -19.49 -18.36
C THR A 110 -7.70 -19.54 -17.61
N GLN A 111 -7.83 -18.68 -16.60
CA GLN A 111 -9.03 -18.53 -15.81
C GLN A 111 -9.46 -17.06 -15.76
N THR A 112 -10.76 -16.84 -15.58
CA THR A 112 -11.32 -15.54 -15.24
C THR A 112 -11.62 -15.51 -13.75
N VAL A 113 -11.05 -14.56 -13.04
CA VAL A 113 -11.09 -14.47 -11.58
C VAL A 113 -11.66 -13.11 -11.18
N THR A 114 -12.61 -13.10 -10.25
CA THR A 114 -13.18 -11.86 -9.68
C THR A 114 -12.76 -11.75 -8.22
N VAL A 115 -12.02 -10.70 -7.90
CA VAL A 115 -11.37 -10.51 -6.58
C VAL A 115 -11.40 -9.05 -6.17
N ASP A 116 -11.16 -8.80 -4.88
CA ASP A 116 -10.96 -7.46 -4.34
C ASP A 116 -9.46 -7.16 -4.26
N ILE A 117 -9.09 -5.90 -4.49
CA ILE A 117 -7.71 -5.46 -4.37
C ILE A 117 -7.60 -4.27 -3.41
N SER A 118 -6.61 -4.29 -2.54
CA SER A 118 -6.41 -3.26 -1.52
C SER A 118 -5.03 -2.65 -1.61
N CYS A 119 -4.95 -1.32 -1.66
CA CYS A 119 -3.70 -0.59 -1.75
C CYS A 119 -3.26 -0.08 -0.39
N VAL A 120 -1.95 -0.05 -0.20
CA VAL A 120 -1.28 0.57 0.95
C VAL A 120 -1.59 2.06 1.09
N THR A 121 -1.98 2.72 0.00
CA THR A 121 -2.41 4.14 -0.02
C THR A 121 -3.89 4.32 0.37
N LYS A 122 -4.46 3.32 1.06
CA LYS A 122 -5.76 3.35 1.73
C LYS A 122 -7.01 3.27 0.84
N TRP A 123 -6.88 2.84 -0.43
CA TRP A 123 -8.04 2.48 -1.23
C TRP A 123 -8.21 0.97 -1.42
N THR A 124 -9.46 0.52 -1.50
CA THR A 124 -9.86 -0.82 -1.93
C THR A 124 -10.81 -0.73 -3.12
N LYS A 125 -10.57 -1.55 -4.14
CA LYS A 125 -11.47 -1.72 -5.30
C LYS A 125 -12.08 -3.11 -5.24
N LEU A 126 -13.41 -3.16 -5.20
CA LEU A 126 -14.15 -4.41 -5.14
C LEU A 126 -14.46 -4.95 -6.54
N ASP A 127 -14.72 -6.26 -6.61
CA ASP A 127 -15.26 -6.96 -7.78
C ASP A 127 -14.42 -6.78 -9.05
N THR A 128 -13.10 -6.73 -8.90
CA THR A 128 -12.19 -6.60 -10.04
C THR A 128 -12.10 -7.90 -10.83
N LYS A 129 -12.38 -7.85 -12.14
CA LYS A 129 -12.42 -9.04 -13.00
C LYS A 129 -11.16 -9.12 -13.86
N TRP A 130 -10.40 -10.19 -13.66
CA TRP A 130 -9.14 -10.45 -14.32
C TRP A 130 -9.23 -11.70 -15.18
N ARG A 131 -8.41 -11.77 -16.23
CA ARG A 131 -8.15 -13.02 -16.94
C ARG A 131 -6.64 -13.21 -17.13
N GLY A 132 -6.19 -14.43 -16.85
CA GLY A 132 -4.76 -14.74 -16.71
C GLY A 132 -4.46 -16.22 -16.50
N VAL A 133 -3.19 -16.54 -16.33
CA VAL A 133 -2.71 -17.90 -16.04
C VAL A 133 -2.48 -18.00 -14.53
N THR A 134 -3.03 -19.03 -13.89
CA THR A 134 -2.87 -19.22 -12.43
C THR A 134 -1.45 -19.63 -12.08
N PHE A 135 -0.98 -19.27 -10.89
CA PHE A 135 0.32 -19.72 -10.40
C PHE A 135 0.41 -21.24 -10.35
N ASP A 136 -0.67 -21.93 -9.97
CA ASP A 136 -0.76 -23.39 -10.00
C ASP A 136 -0.50 -23.97 -11.41
N THR A 137 -1.10 -23.38 -12.45
CA THR A 137 -0.84 -23.78 -13.85
C THR A 137 0.62 -23.56 -14.24
N LEU A 138 1.24 -22.46 -13.79
CA LEU A 138 2.65 -22.20 -14.09
C LEU A 138 3.57 -23.21 -13.39
N LEU A 139 3.26 -23.57 -12.14
CA LEU A 139 4.03 -24.57 -11.39
C LEU A 139 3.95 -25.97 -11.99
N GLN A 140 2.86 -26.33 -12.68
CA GLN A 140 2.76 -27.62 -13.38
C GLN A 140 3.83 -27.81 -14.46
N ALA A 141 4.42 -26.73 -14.97
CA ALA A 141 5.46 -26.79 -15.99
C ALA A 141 6.88 -27.01 -15.44
N VAL A 142 7.06 -26.95 -14.12
CA VAL A 142 8.37 -27.06 -13.46
C VAL A 142 8.34 -28.10 -12.34
N GLN A 143 9.51 -28.66 -12.03
CA GLN A 143 9.71 -29.45 -10.81
C GLN A 143 10.34 -28.55 -9.76
N VAL A 144 9.56 -28.18 -8.75
CA VAL A 144 9.98 -27.30 -7.64
C VAL A 144 10.86 -28.07 -6.66
N GLU A 145 11.98 -27.49 -6.25
CA GLU A 145 12.83 -28.09 -5.22
C GLU A 145 12.12 -28.05 -3.84
N PRO A 146 12.25 -29.09 -3.00
CA PRO A 146 11.59 -29.15 -1.69
C PRO A 146 11.96 -28.02 -0.72
N THR A 147 13.11 -27.37 -0.95
CA THR A 147 13.59 -26.24 -0.15
C THR A 147 13.07 -24.88 -0.63
N ALA A 148 12.27 -24.83 -1.70
CA ALA A 148 11.65 -23.59 -2.15
C ALA A 148 10.50 -23.19 -1.20
N HIS A 149 10.66 -22.05 -0.54
CA HIS A 149 9.67 -21.52 0.43
C HIS A 149 9.18 -20.12 0.06
N TYR A 150 9.90 -19.40 -0.80
CA TYR A 150 9.58 -18.04 -1.18
C TYR A 150 9.70 -17.85 -2.69
N VAL A 151 9.04 -16.81 -3.17
CA VAL A 151 9.08 -16.36 -4.56
C VAL A 151 9.50 -14.90 -4.59
N MET A 152 10.45 -14.57 -5.45
CA MET A 152 10.75 -13.19 -5.83
C MET A 152 10.16 -12.92 -7.21
N ALA A 153 9.13 -12.08 -7.28
CA ALA A 153 8.63 -11.57 -8.54
C ALA A 153 9.54 -10.44 -9.04
N TYR A 154 9.83 -10.40 -10.34
CA TYR A 154 10.64 -9.37 -10.95
C TYR A 154 10.04 -8.86 -12.26
N SER A 155 10.28 -7.59 -12.56
CA SER A 155 9.54 -6.84 -13.59
C SER A 155 10.47 -6.03 -14.48
N ASP A 156 9.92 -5.55 -15.61
CA ASP A 156 10.56 -4.47 -16.37
C ASP A 156 10.75 -3.25 -15.45
N GLY A 157 11.86 -2.52 -15.62
CA GLY A 157 12.21 -1.38 -14.76
C GLY A 157 12.80 -1.75 -13.40
N GLY A 158 13.10 -3.04 -13.15
CA GLY A 158 13.83 -3.50 -11.96
C GLY A 158 12.99 -3.59 -10.69
N TYR A 159 11.66 -3.47 -10.80
CA TYR A 159 10.78 -3.66 -9.65
C TYR A 159 10.76 -5.13 -9.22
N THR A 160 10.90 -5.37 -7.91
CA THR A 160 10.84 -6.69 -7.30
C THR A 160 9.94 -6.69 -6.08
N THR A 161 9.36 -7.85 -5.75
CA THR A 161 8.60 -8.04 -4.50
C THR A 161 8.60 -9.52 -4.11
N ASN A 162 8.66 -9.78 -2.82
CA ASN A 162 8.78 -11.11 -2.24
C ASN A 162 7.43 -11.63 -1.74
N LEU A 163 7.22 -12.94 -1.88
CA LEU A 163 5.98 -13.62 -1.54
C LEU A 163 6.30 -14.99 -0.91
N PRO A 164 5.59 -15.43 0.14
CA PRO A 164 5.59 -16.83 0.57
C PRO A 164 5.05 -17.73 -0.55
N LEU A 165 5.73 -18.84 -0.86
CA LEU A 165 5.33 -19.72 -1.97
C LEU A 165 4.00 -20.43 -1.69
N ASP A 166 3.77 -20.85 -0.45
CA ASP A 166 2.55 -21.52 0.02
C ASP A 166 1.31 -20.64 0.00
N GLU A 167 1.48 -19.32 0.03
CA GLU A 167 0.39 -18.35 -0.12
C GLU A 167 0.06 -18.00 -1.57
N MET A 168 0.85 -18.45 -2.56
CA MET A 168 0.59 -18.19 -3.97
C MET A 168 -0.20 -19.32 -4.66
N VAL A 169 -0.17 -20.52 -4.11
CA VAL A 169 -0.84 -21.72 -4.66
C VAL A 169 -2.34 -21.74 -4.35
N ASN A 170 -3.06 -22.73 -4.84
CA ASN A 170 -4.49 -22.93 -4.62
C ASN A 170 -5.34 -21.73 -5.07
N GLY A 171 -5.00 -21.16 -6.23
CA GLY A 171 -5.75 -20.05 -6.84
C GLY A 171 -5.57 -18.70 -6.15
N GLN A 172 -4.61 -18.56 -5.22
CA GLN A 172 -4.35 -17.30 -4.52
C GLN A 172 -3.54 -16.29 -5.36
N ALA A 173 -2.82 -16.75 -6.39
CA ALA A 173 -2.08 -15.88 -7.28
C ALA A 173 -2.23 -16.26 -8.76
N PHE A 174 -2.14 -15.25 -9.64
CA PHE A 174 -2.19 -15.42 -11.08
C PHE A 174 -1.47 -14.29 -11.81
N VAL A 175 -1.00 -14.57 -13.03
CA VAL A 175 -0.44 -13.57 -13.94
C VAL A 175 -1.52 -13.19 -14.94
N ALA A 176 -2.03 -11.96 -14.81
CA ALA A 176 -3.12 -11.42 -15.60
C ALA A 176 -2.63 -10.60 -16.78
N TYR A 177 -3.34 -10.72 -17.91
CA TYR A 177 -3.11 -9.94 -19.13
C TYR A 177 -4.39 -9.26 -19.65
N GLU A 178 -5.53 -9.49 -19.00
CA GLU A 178 -6.80 -8.81 -19.25
C GLU A 178 -7.45 -8.32 -17.95
N PHE A 179 -8.12 -7.19 -18.04
CA PHE A 179 -8.91 -6.55 -16.98
C PHE A 179 -10.25 -6.08 -17.55
N ASP A 180 -11.35 -6.47 -16.91
CA ASP A 180 -12.73 -6.16 -17.35
C ASP A 180 -13.00 -6.49 -18.83
N GLY A 181 -12.47 -7.62 -19.29
CA GLY A 181 -12.66 -8.14 -20.65
C GLY A 181 -11.90 -7.38 -21.74
N LYS A 182 -10.95 -6.52 -21.35
CA LYS A 182 -10.06 -5.79 -22.27
C LYS A 182 -8.60 -6.15 -21.98
N PRO A 183 -7.71 -6.03 -22.98
CA PRO A 183 -6.27 -6.13 -22.73
C PRO A 183 -5.84 -5.19 -21.59
N LEU A 184 -4.96 -5.67 -20.72
CA LEU A 184 -4.48 -4.91 -19.58
C LEU A 184 -3.74 -3.65 -20.06
N ALA A 185 -4.22 -2.48 -19.64
CA ALA A 185 -3.60 -1.22 -20.05
C ALA A 185 -2.17 -1.10 -19.49
N PRO A 186 -1.21 -0.51 -20.23
CA PRO A 186 0.18 -0.37 -19.78
C PRO A 186 0.33 0.26 -18.39
N GLU A 187 -0.43 1.32 -18.08
CA GLU A 187 -0.43 2.00 -16.78
C GLU A 187 -0.86 1.10 -15.60
N HIS A 188 -1.62 0.04 -15.89
CA HIS A 188 -2.04 -0.97 -14.92
C HIS A 188 -1.15 -2.21 -14.89
N GLY A 189 -0.06 -2.23 -15.67
CA GLY A 189 0.91 -3.31 -15.72
C GLY A 189 0.89 -4.12 -17.02
N GLY A 190 0.20 -3.67 -18.07
CA GLY A 190 0.20 -4.32 -19.38
C GLY A 190 1.60 -4.43 -19.98
N PRO A 191 1.96 -5.54 -20.67
CA PRO A 191 1.03 -6.55 -21.17
C PRO A 191 0.63 -7.62 -20.14
N ALA A 192 1.38 -7.78 -19.04
CA ALA A 192 1.07 -8.74 -18.00
C ALA A 192 1.51 -8.27 -16.61
N ARG A 193 0.73 -8.60 -15.59
CA ARG A 193 1.04 -8.35 -14.19
C ARG A 193 0.77 -9.57 -13.31
N LEU A 194 1.49 -9.67 -12.20
CA LEU A 194 1.08 -10.53 -11.10
C LEU A 194 -0.08 -9.89 -10.33
N VAL A 195 -0.99 -10.73 -9.85
CA VAL A 195 -2.07 -10.39 -8.95
C VAL A 195 -2.07 -11.38 -7.78
N VAL A 196 -1.98 -10.85 -6.57
CA VAL A 196 -2.04 -11.55 -5.27
C VAL A 196 -3.05 -10.80 -4.41
N PRO A 197 -4.35 -11.13 -4.47
CA PRO A 197 -5.43 -10.27 -3.99
C PRO A 197 -5.50 -10.12 -2.47
N HIS A 198 -5.06 -11.14 -1.74
CA HIS A 198 -5.12 -11.16 -0.27
C HIS A 198 -4.03 -10.33 0.40
N LEU A 199 -3.03 -9.86 -0.37
CA LEU A 199 -1.99 -8.96 0.11
C LEU A 199 -2.18 -7.56 -0.46
N TYR A 200 -1.54 -6.57 0.15
CA TYR A 200 -1.50 -5.23 -0.37
C TYR A 200 -0.95 -5.20 -1.80
N PHE A 201 -1.56 -4.35 -2.63
CA PHE A 201 -1.42 -4.42 -4.07
C PHE A 201 -0.03 -4.05 -4.62
N TRP A 202 0.92 -3.63 -3.78
CA TRP A 202 2.33 -3.53 -4.20
C TRP A 202 2.95 -4.92 -4.44
N LYS A 203 2.48 -5.95 -3.73
CA LYS A 203 2.87 -7.35 -3.94
C LYS A 203 2.43 -7.89 -5.30
N SER A 204 1.43 -7.26 -5.91
CA SER A 204 0.94 -7.56 -7.25
C SER A 204 1.79 -6.84 -8.31
N ALA A 205 2.98 -7.37 -8.61
CA ALA A 205 3.96 -6.73 -9.49
C ALA A 205 3.43 -6.42 -10.91
N LYS A 206 3.57 -5.16 -11.36
CA LYS A 206 3.25 -4.71 -12.72
C LYS A 206 4.38 -5.05 -13.69
N TRP A 207 4.07 -5.26 -14.97
CA TRP A 207 5.07 -5.50 -16.04
C TRP A 207 5.97 -6.70 -15.73
N ILE A 208 5.36 -7.77 -15.24
CA ILE A 208 6.09 -8.92 -14.70
C ILE A 208 6.84 -9.66 -15.82
N ARG A 209 8.06 -10.10 -15.48
CA ARG A 209 8.98 -10.87 -16.35
C ARG A 209 9.27 -12.26 -15.82
N GLY A 210 8.98 -12.52 -14.56
CA GLY A 210 9.11 -13.86 -14.03
C GLY A 210 9.03 -13.93 -12.51
N LEU A 211 9.21 -15.15 -12.04
CA LEU A 211 9.20 -15.54 -10.65
C LEU A 211 10.44 -16.40 -10.39
N ARG A 212 11.24 -16.01 -9.39
CA ARG A 212 12.38 -16.79 -8.92
C ARG A 212 12.02 -17.47 -7.59
N LEU A 213 12.05 -18.79 -7.55
CA LEU A 213 11.85 -19.58 -6.34
C LEU A 213 13.11 -19.55 -5.48
N MET A 214 12.94 -19.37 -4.17
CA MET A 214 14.03 -19.13 -3.22
C MET A 214 13.81 -19.89 -1.90
N GLU A 215 14.91 -20.23 -1.23
CA GLU A 215 14.89 -20.93 0.06
C GLU A 215 14.56 -19.98 1.21
N ARG A 216 15.18 -18.80 1.20
CA ARG A 216 15.03 -17.80 2.25
C ARG A 216 14.34 -16.57 1.70
N ASN A 217 13.51 -15.94 2.53
CA ASN A 217 12.89 -14.68 2.17
C ASN A 217 13.95 -13.58 2.01
N ALA A 218 13.71 -12.64 1.10
CA ALA A 218 14.53 -11.45 0.92
C ALA A 218 13.61 -10.28 0.57
N PRO A 219 13.89 -9.06 1.06
CA PRO A 219 13.05 -7.91 0.74
C PRO A 219 13.14 -7.57 -0.77
N GLY A 220 12.01 -7.23 -1.37
CA GLY A 220 11.94 -6.63 -2.70
C GLY A 220 12.16 -5.13 -2.66
N PHE A 221 11.62 -4.42 -3.66
CA PHE A 221 11.81 -2.99 -3.84
C PHE A 221 11.24 -2.18 -2.67
N TRP A 222 9.94 -2.30 -2.40
CA TRP A 222 9.29 -1.50 -1.35
C TRP A 222 9.63 -2.01 0.05
N GLU A 223 9.81 -3.31 0.21
CA GLU A 223 10.17 -3.93 1.49
C GLU A 223 11.56 -3.45 1.93
N SER A 224 12.49 -3.23 0.99
CA SER A 224 13.79 -2.61 1.27
C SER A 224 13.70 -1.12 1.62
N LEU A 225 12.55 -0.47 1.34
CA LEU A 225 12.27 0.93 1.62
C LEU A 225 11.33 1.13 2.82
N GLY A 226 11.19 0.11 3.67
CA GLY A 226 10.44 0.19 4.92
C GLY A 226 8.96 -0.18 4.81
N TYR A 227 8.54 -0.84 3.71
CA TYR A 227 7.23 -1.48 3.66
C TYR A 227 7.27 -2.82 4.39
N HIS A 228 6.12 -3.29 4.86
CA HIS A 228 6.03 -4.56 5.58
C HIS A 228 6.47 -5.74 4.69
N ILE A 229 7.15 -6.73 5.28
CA ILE A 229 7.73 -7.86 4.52
C ILE A 229 6.65 -8.77 3.90
N HIS A 230 5.51 -8.89 4.57
CA HIS A 230 4.38 -9.73 4.19
C HIS A 230 3.25 -8.92 3.53
N GLY A 231 2.59 -8.02 4.26
CA GLY A 231 1.75 -6.99 3.65
C GLY A 231 0.27 -7.35 3.61
N ASP A 232 -0.25 -7.94 4.68
CA ASP A 232 -1.67 -8.25 4.83
C ASP A 232 -2.51 -6.98 5.13
N PRO A 233 -3.49 -6.63 4.27
CA PRO A 233 -4.32 -5.45 4.48
C PRO A 233 -5.28 -5.56 5.67
N TRP A 234 -5.70 -6.77 6.05
CA TRP A 234 -6.61 -7.00 7.18
C TRP A 234 -5.91 -6.87 8.53
N LYS A 235 -4.61 -7.13 8.56
CA LYS A 235 -3.75 -6.92 9.74
C LYS A 235 -3.11 -5.54 9.78
N GLU A 236 -3.42 -4.68 8.81
CA GLU A 236 -2.82 -3.35 8.65
C GLU A 236 -1.29 -3.35 8.51
N GLU A 237 -0.70 -4.43 8.00
CA GLU A 237 0.74 -4.58 7.78
C GLU A 237 1.25 -3.67 6.65
N ARG A 238 1.38 -2.36 6.88
CA ARG A 238 1.74 -1.39 5.83
C ARG A 238 3.24 -1.16 5.77
N TYR A 239 3.87 -1.00 6.92
CA TYR A 239 5.26 -0.61 7.07
C TYR A 239 6.04 -1.58 7.95
N SER A 240 7.37 -1.50 7.88
CA SER A 240 8.25 -2.27 8.74
C SER A 240 8.01 -1.90 10.21
N GLY A 241 7.58 -2.86 11.03
CA GLY A 241 7.33 -2.68 12.46
C GLY A 241 5.86 -2.59 12.86
N ASP A 242 4.94 -2.59 11.89
CA ASP A 242 3.51 -2.86 12.14
C ASP A 242 3.28 -4.31 12.61
#